data_AF-A0A1G9AAH3-F1
#
_entry.id   AF-A0A1G9AAH3-F1
#
_cell.length_a   1.000
_cell.length_b   1.000
_cell.length_c   1.000
_cell.angle_alpha   90.00
_cell.angle_beta   90.00
_cell.angle_gamma   90.00
#
_symmetry.space_group_name_H-M   'P 1'
#
loop_
_entity.id
_entity.type
_entity.pdbx_description
1 polymer ?
#
loop_
_entity_poly.entity_id
_entity_poly.type
_entity_poly.pdbx_seq_one_letter_code
_entity_poly.pdbx_strand_id
1 'polypeptide(L)'
;MKMMSEGRLEFIEQVKQRTKALALNVIRFTQQLPKTMEADVIKRQLLKSATSVAANYRAACRARSGAEFHAKASIVIEEADETLFWLELLAESDITTEARIADLKKEATEILAIMATARKNSRR
;
A
#
# COMPACT_ATOMS: atom_id res chain seq x y z
N MET A 1 -4.94 -28.14 14.82
CA MET A 1 -4.26 -27.75 13.56
C MET A 1 -5.17 -27.01 12.57
N LYS A 2 -6.47 -27.37 12.45
CA LYS A 2 -7.44 -26.72 11.53
C LYS A 2 -7.77 -25.24 11.86
N MET A 3 -8.02 -24.90 13.13
CA MET A 3 -8.32 -23.51 13.55
C MET A 3 -7.18 -22.52 13.30
N MET A 4 -5.90 -22.94 13.39
CA MET A 4 -4.76 -22.05 13.10
C MET A 4 -4.61 -21.75 11.60
N SER A 5 -5.19 -22.57 10.73
CA SER A 5 -5.19 -22.35 9.28
C SER A 5 -6.27 -21.36 8.82
N GLU A 6 -7.43 -21.36 9.49
CA GLU A 6 -8.55 -20.44 9.19
C GLU A 6 -8.18 -19.00 9.52
N GLY A 7 -7.61 -18.73 10.70
CA GLY A 7 -7.19 -17.38 11.08
C GLY A 7 -6.09 -16.79 10.19
N ARG A 8 -5.22 -17.63 9.62
CA ARG A 8 -4.20 -17.17 8.65
C ARG A 8 -4.85 -16.76 7.33
N LEU A 9 -5.78 -17.55 6.82
CA LEU A 9 -6.47 -17.27 5.57
C LEU A 9 -7.33 -16.00 5.68
N GLU A 10 -8.03 -15.84 6.81
CA GLU A 10 -8.79 -14.64 7.13
C GLU A 10 -7.91 -13.39 7.18
N PHE A 11 -6.76 -13.47 7.87
CA PHE A 11 -5.79 -12.36 7.90
C PHE A 11 -5.26 -12.00 6.50
N ILE A 12 -4.91 -13.01 5.69
CA ILE A 12 -4.45 -12.78 4.31
C ILE A 12 -5.51 -12.03 3.51
N GLU A 13 -6.78 -12.44 3.62
CA GLU A 13 -7.88 -11.79 2.91
C GLU A 13 -8.15 -10.38 3.44
N GLN A 14 -8.07 -10.16 4.75
CA GLN A 14 -8.18 -8.84 5.36
C GLN A 14 -7.14 -7.87 4.77
N VAL A 15 -5.87 -8.28 4.69
CA VAL A 15 -4.82 -7.43 4.10
C VAL A 15 -5.05 -7.21 2.59
N LYS A 16 -5.63 -8.18 1.86
CA LYS A 16 -6.01 -7.96 0.45
C LYS A 16 -7.08 -6.89 0.32
N GLN A 17 -8.08 -6.90 1.20
CA GLN A 17 -9.14 -5.89 1.19
C GLN A 17 -8.60 -4.52 1.58
N ARG A 18 -7.73 -4.46 2.58
CA ARG A 18 -7.05 -3.22 3.01
C ARG A 18 -6.23 -2.58 1.91
N THR A 19 -5.32 -3.33 1.30
CA THR A 19 -4.49 -2.83 0.18
C THR A 19 -5.33 -2.38 -1.02
N LYS A 20 -6.41 -3.11 -1.35
CA LYS A 20 -7.38 -2.69 -2.38
C LYS A 20 -8.13 -1.42 -1.99
N ALA A 21 -8.55 -1.30 -0.73
CA ALA A 21 -9.26 -0.13 -0.23
C ALA A 21 -8.37 1.12 -0.28
N LEU A 22 -7.09 0.99 0.13
CA LEU A 22 -6.10 2.06 -0.04
C LEU A 22 -6.03 2.53 -1.49
N ALA A 23 -5.85 1.61 -2.45
CA ALA A 23 -5.79 1.95 -3.87
C ALA A 23 -7.06 2.67 -4.37
N LEU A 24 -8.25 2.21 -3.98
CA LEU A 24 -9.52 2.85 -4.34
C LEU A 24 -9.67 4.25 -3.73
N ASN A 25 -9.26 4.41 -2.47
CA ASN A 25 -9.34 5.69 -1.78
C ASN A 25 -8.34 6.70 -2.38
N VAL A 26 -7.14 6.26 -2.76
CA VAL A 26 -6.18 7.07 -3.50
C VAL A 26 -6.73 7.49 -4.87
N ILE A 27 -7.39 6.59 -5.61
CA ILE A 27 -8.06 6.95 -6.87
C ILE A 27 -9.10 8.05 -6.65
N ARG A 28 -9.96 7.90 -5.63
CA ARG A 28 -10.99 8.90 -5.30
C ARG A 28 -10.38 10.23 -4.85
N PHE A 29 -9.32 10.18 -4.05
CA PHE A 29 -8.61 11.36 -3.57
C PHE A 29 -7.96 12.14 -4.73
N THR A 30 -7.25 11.45 -5.62
CA THR A 30 -6.55 12.09 -6.75
C THR A 30 -7.49 12.72 -7.78
N GLN A 31 -8.75 12.25 -7.86
CA GLN A 31 -9.81 12.89 -8.65
C GLN A 31 -10.21 14.28 -8.11
N GLN A 32 -9.94 14.57 -6.84
CA GLN A 32 -10.30 15.82 -6.16
C GLN A 32 -9.11 16.80 -6.06
N LEU A 33 -7.96 16.47 -6.64
CA LEU A 33 -6.80 17.35 -6.66
C LEU A 33 -6.98 18.46 -7.70
N PRO A 34 -6.38 19.64 -7.48
CA PRO A 34 -6.43 20.73 -8.43
C PRO A 34 -5.82 20.33 -9.79
N LYS A 35 -6.28 20.97 -10.87
CA LYS A 35 -5.79 20.73 -12.23
C LYS A 35 -4.57 21.61 -12.52
N THR A 36 -3.47 21.36 -11.82
CA THR A 36 -2.16 21.99 -12.08
C THR A 36 -1.17 20.96 -12.62
N MET A 37 -0.09 21.43 -13.25
CA MET A 37 0.94 20.56 -13.79
C MET A 37 1.60 19.73 -12.69
N GLU A 38 1.93 20.36 -11.57
CA GLU A 38 2.59 19.76 -10.42
C GLU A 38 1.71 18.67 -9.79
N ALA A 39 0.42 18.99 -9.58
CA ALA A 39 -0.55 18.03 -9.05
C ALA A 39 -0.73 16.84 -10.00
N ASP A 40 -0.74 17.07 -11.31
CA ASP A 40 -0.86 16.02 -12.32
C ASP A 40 0.34 15.07 -12.35
N VAL A 41 1.56 15.59 -12.18
CA VAL A 41 2.78 14.77 -12.11
C VAL A 41 2.76 13.92 -10.84
N ILE A 42 2.53 14.54 -9.68
CA ILE A 42 2.59 13.86 -8.38
C ILE A 42 1.46 12.82 -8.27
N LYS A 43 0.23 13.18 -8.64
CA LYS A 43 -0.91 12.25 -8.53
C LYS A 43 -0.74 11.02 -9.42
N ARG A 44 -0.04 11.12 -10.56
CA ARG A 44 0.26 9.96 -11.41
C ARG A 44 1.23 9.01 -10.73
N GLN A 45 2.21 9.52 -9.99
CA GLN A 45 3.14 8.67 -9.23
C GLN A 45 2.41 8.02 -8.05
N LEU A 46 1.65 8.81 -7.29
CA LEU A 46 0.81 8.30 -6.19
C LEU A 46 -0.16 7.20 -6.64
N LEU A 47 -0.82 7.37 -7.80
CA LEU A 47 -1.70 6.36 -8.36
C LEU A 47 -0.96 5.06 -8.68
N LYS A 48 0.22 5.16 -9.28
CA LYS A 48 1.04 3.99 -9.62
C LYS A 48 1.48 3.25 -8.38
N SER A 49 2.03 3.94 -7.39
CA SER A 49 2.55 3.29 -6.19
C SER A 49 1.43 2.63 -5.38
N ALA A 50 0.33 3.34 -5.13
CA ALA A 50 -0.78 2.80 -4.33
C ALA A 50 -1.48 1.60 -4.99
N THR A 51 -1.63 1.62 -6.32
CA THR A 51 -2.20 0.47 -7.04
C THR A 51 -1.22 -0.71 -7.11
N SER A 52 0.08 -0.44 -7.15
CA SER A 52 1.15 -1.44 -7.12
C SER A 52 1.24 -2.14 -5.77
N VAL A 53 0.98 -1.47 -4.65
CA VAL A 53 0.83 -2.11 -3.32
C VAL A 53 -0.19 -3.25 -3.37
N ALA A 54 -1.39 -2.97 -3.88
CA ALA A 54 -2.47 -3.96 -3.98
C ALA A 54 -2.15 -5.09 -4.97
N ALA A 55 -1.59 -4.75 -6.13
CA ALA A 55 -1.23 -5.73 -7.15
C ALA A 55 -0.13 -6.69 -6.65
N ASN A 56 0.95 -6.14 -6.09
CA ASN A 56 2.09 -6.91 -5.60
C ASN A 56 1.73 -7.74 -4.37
N TYR A 57 0.85 -7.25 -3.48
CA TYR A 57 0.40 -8.07 -2.36
C TYR A 57 -0.37 -9.31 -2.85
N ARG A 58 -1.28 -9.15 -3.83
CA ARG A 58 -1.97 -10.29 -4.45
C ARG A 58 -1.01 -11.26 -5.15
N ALA A 59 0.10 -10.76 -5.69
CA ALA A 59 1.14 -11.60 -6.26
C ALA A 59 1.95 -12.33 -5.19
N ALA A 60 2.22 -11.69 -4.05
CA ALA A 60 2.90 -12.28 -2.89
C ALA A 60 2.07 -13.41 -2.28
N CYS A 61 0.75 -13.26 -2.17
CA CYS A 61 -0.15 -14.34 -1.73
C CYS A 61 -0.13 -15.58 -2.64
N ARG A 62 0.42 -15.48 -3.86
CA ARG A 62 0.58 -16.60 -4.81
C ARG A 62 2.03 -17.06 -4.95
N ALA A 63 2.92 -16.64 -4.06
CA ALA A 63 4.30 -17.08 -4.07
C ALA A 63 4.39 -18.61 -3.89
N ARG A 64 5.32 -19.22 -4.61
CA ARG A 64 5.54 -20.68 -4.60
C ARG A 64 6.63 -21.11 -3.63
N SER A 65 7.34 -20.15 -3.02
CA SER A 65 8.38 -20.38 -2.03
C SER A 65 8.49 -19.21 -1.05
N GLY A 66 9.13 -19.44 0.10
CA GLY A 66 9.43 -18.37 1.06
C GLY A 66 10.31 -17.26 0.47
N ALA A 67 11.29 -17.62 -0.37
CA ALA A 67 12.14 -16.66 -1.07
C ALA A 67 11.36 -15.79 -2.08
N GLU A 68 10.44 -16.40 -2.84
CA GLU A 68 9.58 -15.65 -3.76
C GLU A 68 8.63 -14.73 -2.99
N PHE A 69 8.07 -15.19 -1.87
CA PHE A 69 7.25 -14.36 -0.99
C PHE A 69 8.06 -13.18 -0.45
N HIS A 70 9.27 -13.41 0.03
CA HIS A 70 10.15 -12.36 0.55
C HIS A 70 10.42 -11.27 -0.50
N ALA A 71 10.78 -11.67 -1.72
CA ALA A 71 11.05 -10.73 -2.81
C ALA A 71 9.80 -9.88 -3.11
N LYS A 72 8.65 -10.52 -3.31
CA LYS A 72 7.40 -9.80 -3.60
C LYS A 72 6.92 -8.92 -2.45
N ALA A 73 7.09 -9.38 -1.20
CA ALA A 73 6.77 -8.58 -0.02
C ALA A 73 7.68 -7.35 0.10
N SER A 74 8.93 -7.43 -0.37
CA SER A 74 9.83 -6.26 -0.41
C SER A 74 9.31 -5.20 -1.38
N ILE A 75 8.84 -5.61 -2.56
CA ILE A 75 8.20 -4.70 -3.52
C ILE A 75 6.97 -4.04 -2.90
N VAL A 76 6.10 -4.78 -2.20
CA VAL A 76 4.93 -4.17 -1.53
C VAL A 76 5.35 -3.10 -0.51
N ILE A 77 6.45 -3.32 0.22
CA ILE A 77 6.98 -2.36 1.19
C ILE A 77 7.49 -1.11 0.47
N GLU A 78 8.27 -1.27 -0.59
CA GLU A 78 8.79 -0.16 -1.41
C GLU A 78 7.63 0.69 -1.96
N GLU A 79 6.61 0.06 -2.55
CA GLU A 79 5.45 0.75 -3.11
C GLU A 79 4.59 1.46 -2.05
N ALA A 80 4.52 0.89 -0.82
CA ALA A 80 3.79 1.50 0.28
C ALA A 80 4.53 2.74 0.83
N ASP A 81 5.86 2.65 0.91
CA ASP A 81 6.73 3.76 1.30
C ASP A 81 6.68 4.90 0.25
N GLU A 82 6.77 4.56 -1.04
CA GLU A 82 6.59 5.55 -2.11
C GLU A 82 5.20 6.22 -2.05
N THR A 83 4.15 5.45 -1.71
CA THR A 83 2.81 6.00 -1.53
C THR A 83 2.77 7.03 -0.41
N LEU A 84 3.45 6.78 0.72
CA LEU A 84 3.57 7.75 1.81
C LEU A 84 4.31 9.00 1.36
N PHE A 85 5.45 8.82 0.70
CA PHE A 85 6.26 9.92 0.17
C PHE A 85 5.45 10.85 -0.75
N TRP A 86 4.67 10.29 -1.69
CA TRP A 86 3.86 11.12 -2.58
C TRP A 86 2.69 11.82 -1.88
N LEU A 87 2.13 11.24 -0.81
CA LEU A 87 1.12 11.90 0.01
C LEU A 87 1.75 13.07 0.78
N GLU A 88 2.92 12.87 1.38
CA GLU A 88 3.69 13.92 2.07
C GLU A 88 4.03 15.06 1.12
N LEU A 89 4.55 14.74 -0.08
CA LEU A 89 4.92 15.75 -1.06
C LEU A 89 3.71 16.62 -1.48
N LEU A 90 2.52 16.04 -1.62
CA LEU A 90 1.30 16.82 -1.92
C LEU A 90 0.93 17.78 -0.79
N ALA A 91 1.14 17.41 0.47
CA ALA A 91 0.81 18.26 1.62
C ALA A 91 1.88 19.33 1.83
N GLU A 92 3.16 18.95 1.80
CA GLU A 92 4.29 19.87 1.99
C GLU A 92 4.44 20.88 0.85
N SER A 93 3.91 20.58 -0.33
CA SER A 93 3.84 21.51 -1.46
C SER A 93 2.52 22.31 -1.53
N ASP A 94 1.70 22.31 -0.48
CA ASP A 94 0.42 23.01 -0.40
C ASP A 94 -0.62 22.64 -1.48
N ILE A 95 -0.47 21.50 -2.16
CA ILE A 95 -1.44 21.01 -3.17
C ILE A 95 -2.68 20.40 -2.48
N THR A 96 -2.48 19.83 -1.29
CA THR A 96 -3.52 19.36 -0.39
C THR A 96 -3.16 19.71 1.06
N THR A 97 -4.01 19.36 2.02
CA THR A 97 -3.70 19.52 3.44
C THR A 97 -3.41 18.17 4.09
N GLU A 98 -2.62 18.17 5.16
CA GLU A 98 -2.34 16.97 5.97
C GLU A 98 -3.64 16.29 6.43
N ALA A 99 -4.65 17.08 6.82
CA ALA A 99 -5.95 16.56 7.23
C ALA A 99 -6.68 15.76 6.14
N ARG A 100 -6.50 16.12 4.86
CA ARG A 100 -7.13 15.39 3.73
C ARG A 100 -6.45 14.06 3.43
N ILE A 101 -5.20 13.88 3.84
CA ILE A 101 -4.41 12.67 3.56
C ILE A 101 -4.16 11.82 4.80
N ALA A 102 -4.53 12.28 6.00
CA ALA A 102 -4.25 11.62 7.27
C ALA A 102 -4.67 10.14 7.28
N ASP A 103 -5.89 9.83 6.82
CA ASP A 103 -6.38 8.45 6.78
C ASP A 103 -5.63 7.59 5.75
N LEU A 104 -5.25 8.18 4.61
CA LEU A 104 -4.44 7.49 3.59
C LEU A 104 -3.03 7.18 4.10
N LYS A 105 -2.38 8.16 4.74
CA LYS A 105 -1.05 8.00 5.36
C LYS A 105 -1.09 6.96 6.47
N LYS A 106 -2.11 6.99 7.31
CA LYS A 106 -2.31 5.99 8.37
C LYS A 106 -2.42 4.58 7.78
N GLU A 107 -3.31 4.39 6.81
CA GLU A 107 -3.53 3.07 6.20
C GLU A 107 -2.27 2.56 5.48
N ALA A 108 -1.58 3.41 4.72
CA ALA A 108 -0.32 3.04 4.06
C ALA A 108 0.78 2.67 5.06
N THR A 109 0.91 3.42 6.17
CA THR A 109 1.85 3.11 7.27
C THR A 109 1.54 1.77 7.91
N GLU A 110 0.26 1.49 8.19
CA GLU A 110 -0.15 0.22 8.79
C GLU A 110 0.10 -0.97 7.85
N ILE A 111 -0.19 -0.82 6.55
CA ILE A 111 0.14 -1.83 5.53
C ILE A 111 1.66 -2.08 5.48
N LEU A 112 2.47 -1.02 5.48
CA LEU A 112 3.93 -1.12 5.49
C LEU A 112 4.41 -1.93 6.70
N ALA A 113 3.92 -1.61 7.91
CA ALA A 113 4.29 -2.31 9.14
C ALA A 113 3.89 -3.81 9.12
N ILE A 114 2.70 -4.11 8.62
CA ILE A 114 2.22 -5.49 8.41
C ILE A 114 3.16 -6.23 7.46
N MET A 115 3.49 -5.63 6.32
CA MET A 115 4.31 -6.26 5.29
C MET A 115 5.76 -6.43 5.73
N ALA A 116 6.33 -5.46 6.46
CA ALA A 116 7.66 -5.57 7.05
C ALA A 116 7.75 -6.77 8.01
N THR A 117 6.72 -6.94 8.86
CA THR A 117 6.62 -8.08 9.78
C THR A 117 6.48 -9.41 9.03
N ALA A 118 5.58 -9.47 8.04
CA ALA A 118 5.36 -10.66 7.23
C ALA A 118 6.63 -11.08 6.46
N ARG A 119 7.32 -10.11 5.83
CA ARG A 119 8.60 -10.33 5.15
C ARG A 119 9.66 -10.88 6.09
N LYS A 120 9.82 -10.30 7.29
CA LYS A 120 10.81 -10.75 8.28
C LYS A 120 10.59 -12.22 8.67
N ASN A 121 9.33 -12.64 8.82
CA ASN A 121 8.99 -14.01 9.20
C ASN A 121 9.15 -15.03 8.06
N SER A 122 9.23 -14.60 6.80
CA SER A 122 9.37 -15.51 5.64
C SER A 122 10.77 -16.09 5.43
N ARG A 123 11.78 -15.58 6.16
CA ARG A 123 13.16 -16.09 6.13
C ARG A 123 13.44 -17.18 7.17
N ARG A 124 12.45 -17.50 8.03
CA ARG A 124 12.53 -18.56 9.04
C ARG A 124 11.92 -19.83 8.48
#